data_AF-A0A520VX11-F1
#
_entry.id   AF-A0A520VX11-F1
#
_cell.length_a   1.000
_cell.length_b   1.000
_cell.length_c   1.000
_cell.angle_alpha   90.00
_cell.angle_beta   90.00
_cell.angle_gamma   90.00
#
_symmetry.space_group_name_H-M   'P 1'
#
loop_
_entity.id
_entity.type
_entity.pdbx_description
1 polymer ?
#
loop_
_entity_poly.entity_id
_entity_poly.type
_entity_poly.pdbx_seq_one_letter_code
_entity_poly.pdbx_strand_id
1 'polypeptide(L)'
;MSLNEKEKEILKEIEENLFKDDPNLAQTVETTTLSGYSRSRSLVALLFFLFGLLAMFGTYIVQPAVAIFGFIVMAISGYLFVTNTKLLLRSENITEWNLKTIYRIIRN
;
A
#
# COMPACT_ATOMS: atom_id res chain seq x y z
N MET A 1 -16.69 6.59 10.07
CA MET A 1 -17.69 6.49 11.16
C MET A 1 -17.10 5.58 12.23
N SER A 2 -17.06 6.01 13.49
CA SER A 2 -16.60 5.20 14.63
C SER A 2 -17.79 4.46 15.24
N LEU A 3 -17.64 3.16 15.53
CA LEU A 3 -18.69 2.30 16.09
C LEU A 3 -19.12 2.77 17.49
N ASN A 4 -20.40 2.65 17.78
CA ASN A 4 -20.99 2.93 19.08
C ASN A 4 -20.63 1.82 20.10
N GLU A 5 -20.69 2.11 21.40
CA GLU A 5 -20.21 1.18 22.45
C GLU A 5 -20.95 -0.17 22.47
N LYS A 6 -22.27 -0.17 22.19
CA LYS A 6 -23.05 -1.40 22.08
C LYS A 6 -22.65 -2.25 20.87
N GLU A 7 -22.29 -1.61 19.76
CA GLU A 7 -21.87 -2.30 18.54
C GLU A 7 -20.51 -2.97 18.75
N LYS A 8 -19.62 -2.35 19.52
CA LYS A 8 -18.32 -2.96 19.91
C LYS A 8 -18.50 -4.20 20.78
N GLU A 9 -19.45 -4.18 21.71
CA GLU A 9 -19.71 -5.32 22.60
C GLU A 9 -20.26 -6.53 21.83
N ILE A 10 -21.21 -6.29 20.92
CA ILE A 10 -21.72 -7.33 20.01
C ILE A 10 -20.60 -7.86 19.10
N LEU A 11 -19.74 -6.98 18.57
CA LEU A 11 -18.58 -7.39 17.77
C LEU A 11 -17.64 -8.30 18.57
N LYS A 12 -17.36 -7.96 19.82
CA LYS A 12 -16.47 -8.73 20.69
C LYS A 12 -17.04 -10.12 20.99
N GLU A 13 -18.35 -10.23 21.19
CA GLU A 13 -19.04 -11.50 21.38
C GLU A 13 -19.01 -12.35 20.11
N ILE A 14 -19.18 -11.74 18.94
CA ILE A 14 -19.06 -12.44 17.65
C ILE A 14 -17.62 -12.90 17.42
N GLU A 15 -16.62 -12.07 17.71
CA GLU A 15 -15.20 -12.45 17.62
C GLU A 15 -14.90 -13.65 18.52
N GLU A 16 -15.33 -13.63 19.78
CA GLU A 16 -15.06 -14.71 20.73
C GLU A 16 -15.70 -16.05 20.31
N ASN A 17 -16.90 -16.00 19.71
CA ASN A 17 -17.55 -17.20 19.18
C ASN A 17 -16.91 -17.67 17.86
N LEU A 18 -16.54 -16.74 16.98
CA LEU A 18 -15.88 -17.06 15.71
C LEU A 18 -14.48 -17.68 15.92
N PHE A 19 -13.74 -17.26 16.96
CA PHE A 19 -12.46 -17.87 17.36
C PHE A 19 -12.59 -19.31 17.87
N LYS A 20 -13.73 -19.67 18.47
CA LYS A 20 -13.99 -21.03 18.98
C LYS A 20 -14.35 -22.00 17.85
N ASP A 21 -15.09 -21.52 16.85
CA ASP A 21 -15.65 -22.36 15.80
C ASP A 21 -14.68 -22.60 14.62
N ASP A 22 -13.83 -21.64 14.26
CA ASP A 22 -12.91 -21.82 13.11
C ASP A 22 -11.52 -21.16 13.31
N PRO A 23 -10.56 -21.90 13.89
CA PRO A 23 -9.17 -21.43 14.03
C PRO A 23 -8.43 -21.30 12.69
N ASN A 24 -8.95 -21.88 11.61
CA ASN A 24 -8.33 -21.89 10.28
C ASN A 24 -8.71 -20.62 9.49
N LEU A 25 -9.91 -20.09 9.70
CA LEU A 25 -10.33 -18.77 9.22
C LEU A 25 -9.46 -17.66 9.82
N ALA A 26 -9.19 -17.70 11.13
CA ALA A 26 -8.31 -16.74 11.82
C ALA A 26 -6.91 -16.70 11.18
N GLN A 27 -6.31 -17.87 10.93
CA GLN A 27 -5.03 -17.97 10.23
C GLN A 27 -5.13 -17.51 8.77
N THR A 28 -6.25 -17.76 8.08
CA THR A 28 -6.43 -17.35 6.68
C THR A 28 -6.61 -15.83 6.55
N VAL A 29 -7.31 -15.16 7.48
CA VAL A 29 -7.40 -13.69 7.48
C VAL A 29 -6.12 -13.02 7.96
N GLU A 30 -5.37 -13.64 8.87
CA GLU A 30 -4.06 -13.17 9.35
C GLU A 30 -2.95 -13.40 8.30
N THR A 31 -2.99 -14.51 7.56
CA THR A 31 -2.01 -14.82 6.50
C THR A 31 -2.35 -14.21 5.15
N THR A 32 -3.59 -13.74 4.96
CA THR A 32 -3.94 -12.75 3.91
C THR A 32 -3.45 -11.35 4.31
N THR A 33 -2.43 -11.26 5.15
CA THR A 33 -1.58 -10.08 5.27
C THR A 33 -0.82 -9.89 3.95
N LEU A 34 -1.49 -9.18 3.05
CA LEU A 34 -0.99 -8.52 1.83
C LEU A 34 0.26 -7.62 2.04
N SER A 35 0.85 -7.64 3.24
CA SER A 35 2.02 -6.90 3.70
C SER A 35 3.31 -7.33 2.99
N GLY A 36 3.58 -8.65 2.90
CA GLY A 36 4.80 -9.15 2.28
C GLY A 36 4.85 -8.92 0.76
N TYR A 37 3.72 -9.05 0.08
CA TYR A 37 3.62 -8.94 -1.38
C TYR A 37 3.53 -7.48 -1.88
N SER A 38 3.07 -6.56 -1.02
CA SER A 38 2.96 -5.13 -1.34
C SER A 38 4.31 -4.39 -1.25
N ARG A 39 5.22 -4.84 -0.38
CA ARG A 39 6.55 -4.24 -0.17
C ARG A 39 7.43 -4.24 -1.41
N SER A 40 7.57 -5.38 -2.09
CA SER A 40 8.41 -5.52 -3.28
C SER A 40 7.86 -4.69 -4.46
N ARG A 41 6.53 -4.68 -4.65
CA ARG A 41 5.87 -3.85 -5.66
C ARG A 41 6.08 -2.35 -5.43
N SER A 42 6.09 -1.91 -4.17
CA SER A 42 6.36 -0.51 -3.82
C SER A 42 7.78 -0.09 -4.21
N LEU A 43 8.78 -0.96 -3.99
CA LEU A 43 10.17 -0.70 -4.37
C LEU A 43 10.35 -0.65 -5.89
N VAL A 44 9.71 -1.58 -6.63
CA VAL A 44 9.73 -1.61 -8.10
C VAL A 44 9.06 -0.35 -8.66
N ALA A 45 7.93 0.09 -8.09
CA ALA A 45 7.27 1.33 -8.48
C ALA A 45 8.21 2.55 -8.31
N LEU A 46 8.90 2.64 -7.16
CA LEU A 46 9.85 3.73 -6.90
C LEU A 46 11.02 3.73 -7.90
N LEU A 47 11.55 2.56 -8.27
CA LEU A 47 12.59 2.45 -9.31
C LEU A 47 12.08 2.90 -10.68
N PHE A 48 10.89 2.45 -11.09
CA PHE A 48 10.27 2.88 -12.35
C PHE A 48 9.97 4.38 -12.37
N PHE A 49 9.61 4.97 -11.23
CA PHE A 49 9.39 6.41 -11.09
C PHE A 49 10.70 7.19 -11.32
N LEU A 50 11.80 6.78 -10.67
CA LEU A 50 13.11 7.39 -10.89
C LEU A 50 13.57 7.24 -12.34
N PHE A 51 13.36 6.07 -12.94
CA PHE A 51 13.72 5.80 -14.33
C PHE A 51 12.93 6.68 -15.30
N GLY A 52 11.61 6.79 -15.12
CA GLY A 52 10.75 7.68 -15.91
C GLY A 52 11.14 9.16 -15.77
N LEU A 53 11.56 9.57 -14.57
CA LEU A 53 12.05 10.93 -14.30
C LEU A 53 13.36 11.22 -15.05
N LEU A 54 14.34 10.32 -14.97
CA LEU A 54 15.61 10.46 -15.71
C LEU A 54 15.39 10.47 -17.22
N ALA A 55 14.54 9.57 -17.72
CA ALA A 55 14.20 9.52 -19.14
C ALA A 55 13.58 10.84 -19.60
N MET A 56 12.63 11.38 -18.83
CA MET A 56 11.98 12.65 -19.16
C MET A 56 13.00 13.79 -19.27
N PHE A 57 13.91 13.96 -18.31
CA PHE A 57 14.94 15.00 -18.36
C PHE A 57 15.97 14.77 -19.47
N GLY A 58 16.35 13.52 -19.73
CA GLY A 58 17.33 13.17 -20.75
C GLY A 58 16.82 13.34 -22.19
N THR A 59 15.53 13.10 -22.43
CA THR A 59 14.96 13.13 -23.79
C THR A 59 14.08 14.34 -24.09
N TYR A 60 13.85 15.23 -23.11
CA TYR A 60 12.96 16.40 -23.24
C TYR A 60 13.26 17.25 -24.49
N ILE A 61 14.55 17.44 -24.81
CA ILE A 61 14.98 18.29 -25.93
C ILE A 61 14.90 17.57 -27.28
N VAL A 62 15.06 16.24 -27.30
CA VAL A 62 15.25 15.47 -28.54
C VAL A 62 13.94 14.86 -29.03
N GLN A 63 13.10 14.34 -28.13
CA GLN A 63 11.84 13.70 -28.47
C GLN A 63 10.76 13.92 -27.40
N PRO A 64 9.88 14.93 -27.59
CA PRO A 64 8.78 15.24 -26.66
C PRO A 64 7.84 14.05 -26.42
N ALA A 65 7.67 13.15 -27.41
CA ALA A 65 6.85 11.95 -27.28
C ALA A 65 7.36 10.99 -26.19
N VAL A 66 8.69 10.87 -26.02
CA VAL A 66 9.30 10.03 -24.97
C VAL A 66 9.06 10.63 -23.59
N ALA A 67 9.09 11.97 -23.49
CA ALA A 67 8.77 12.66 -22.23
C ALA A 67 7.31 12.43 -21.81
N ILE A 68 6.36 12.46 -22.75
CA ILE A 68 4.95 12.15 -22.48
C ILE A 68 4.78 10.71 -21.99
N PHE A 69 5.45 9.75 -22.66
CA PHE A 69 5.41 8.36 -22.23
C PHE A 69 6.01 8.15 -20.83
N GLY A 70 7.17 8.77 -20.55
CA GLY A 70 7.80 8.76 -19.23
C GLY A 70 6.90 9.33 -18.14
N PHE A 71 6.14 10.40 -18.45
CA PHE A 71 5.16 10.98 -17.54
C PHE A 71 3.98 10.03 -17.26
N ILE A 72 3.45 9.33 -18.27
CA ILE A 72 2.38 8.35 -18.08
C ILE A 72 2.85 7.20 -17.17
N VAL A 73 4.06 6.67 -17.42
CA VAL A 73 4.67 5.63 -16.58
C VAL A 73 4.85 6.14 -15.14
N MET A 74 5.32 7.38 -14.97
CA MET A 74 5.47 8.03 -13.68
C MET A 74 4.15 8.16 -12.93
N ALA A 75 3.08 8.59 -13.61
CA ALA A 75 1.76 8.75 -13.04
C ALA A 75 1.15 7.40 -12.60
N ILE A 76 1.24 6.37 -13.44
CA ILE A 76 0.76 5.02 -13.12
C ILE A 76 1.55 4.47 -11.92
N SER A 77 2.88 4.63 -11.91
CA SER A 77 3.72 4.17 -10.82
C SER A 77 3.37 4.87 -9.49
N GLY A 78 3.23 6.20 -9.50
CA GLY A 78 2.83 6.96 -8.33
C GLY A 78 1.45 6.56 -7.80
N TYR A 79 0.50 6.32 -8.70
CA TYR A 79 -0.83 5.82 -8.34
C TYR A 79 -0.77 4.44 -7.68
N LEU A 80 -0.02 3.50 -8.28
CA LEU A 80 0.20 2.16 -7.71
C LEU A 80 0.91 2.23 -6.35
N PHE A 81 1.89 3.13 -6.20
CA PHE A 81 2.58 3.35 -4.93
C PHE A 81 1.64 3.86 -3.84
N VAL A 82 0.81 4.86 -4.12
CA VAL A 82 -0.14 5.42 -3.16
C VAL A 82 -1.21 4.40 -2.78
N THR A 83 -1.72 3.63 -3.76
CA THR A 83 -2.72 2.60 -3.51
C THR A 83 -2.13 1.47 -2.65
N ASN A 84 -0.93 0.97 -2.97
CA ASN A 84 -0.27 -0.06 -2.14
C ASN A 84 0.05 0.44 -0.73
N THR A 85 0.57 1.66 -0.59
CA THR A 85 0.92 2.23 0.74
C THR A 85 -0.32 2.50 1.59
N LYS A 86 -1.44 2.91 0.98
CA LYS A 86 -2.71 3.08 1.70
C LYS A 86 -3.26 1.76 2.24
N LEU A 87 -3.08 0.66 1.49
CA LEU A 87 -3.45 -0.68 1.96
C LEU A 87 -2.57 -1.13 3.14
N LEU A 88 -1.27 -0.84 3.07
CA LEU A 88 -0.31 -1.14 4.16
C LEU A 88 -0.60 -0.34 5.43
N LEU A 89 -0.83 0.97 5.31
CA LEU A 89 -1.13 1.83 6.47
C LEU A 89 -2.45 1.44 7.15
N ARG A 90 -3.43 0.95 6.38
CA ARG A 90 -4.68 0.41 6.91
C ARG A 90 -4.45 -0.88 7.71
N SER A 91 -3.49 -1.71 7.31
CA SER A 91 -3.15 -2.93 8.06
C SER A 91 -2.37 -2.66 9.35
N GLU A 92 -1.56 -1.59 9.41
CA GLU A 92 -0.82 -1.21 10.63
C GLU A 92 -1.58 -0.22 11.53
N ASN A 93 -2.84 0.12 11.21
CA ASN A 93 -3.65 1.12 11.92
C ASN A 93 -2.94 2.48 12.08
N ILE A 94 -2.10 2.84 11.11
CA ILE A 94 -1.37 4.11 11.11
C ILE A 94 -2.21 5.12 10.33
N THR A 95 -2.79 6.07 11.05
CA THR A 95 -3.62 7.14 10.51
C THR A 95 -2.84 8.22 9.78
N GLU A 96 -1.54 8.33 10.02
CA GLU A 96 -0.70 9.41 9.48
C GLU A 96 0.15 8.96 8.29
N TRP A 97 -0.06 9.61 7.15
CA TRP A 97 0.74 9.40 5.94
C TRP A 97 2.08 10.15 6.06
N ASN A 98 3.02 9.61 6.84
CA ASN A 98 4.32 10.22 7.09
C ASN A 98 5.43 9.56 6.24
N LEU A 99 6.23 10.37 5.54
CA LEU A 99 7.39 9.93 4.75
C LEU A 99 8.38 9.09 5.57
N LYS A 100 8.58 9.43 6.84
CA LYS A 100 9.47 8.69 7.75
C LYS A 100 8.94 7.29 8.04
N THR A 101 7.62 7.14 8.13
CA THR A 101 6.95 5.85 8.33
C THR A 101 7.06 4.99 7.08
N ILE A 102 6.76 5.55 5.90
CA ILE A 102 6.89 4.86 4.62
C ILE A 102 8.33 4.39 4.40
N TYR A 103 9.32 5.26 4.68
CA TYR A 103 10.73 4.90 4.60
C TYR A 103 11.10 3.74 5.53
N ARG A 104 10.57 3.73 6.76
CA ARG A 104 10.79 2.64 7.74
C ARG A 104 10.16 1.33 7.28
N ILE A 105 8.95 1.37 6.73
CA ILE A 105 8.24 0.20 6.20
C ILE A 105 8.97 -0.38 4.99
N ILE A 106 9.51 0.47 4.10
CA ILE A 106 10.25 0.01 2.92
C ILE A 106 11.64 -0.53 3.30
N ARG A 107 12.28 0.03 4.34
CA ARG A 107 13.63 -0.35 4.76
C ARG A 107 13.71 -1.58 5.66
N ASN A 108 12.68 -1.83 6.47
CA ASN A 108 12.57 -2.97 7.39
C ASN A 108 11.68 -4.07 6.81
#